data_AF-A0A3D1F0B4-F1
#
_entry.id   AF-A0A3D1F0B4-F1
#
_cell.length_a   1.000
_cell.length_b   1.000
_cell.length_c   1.000
_cell.angle_alpha   90.00
_cell.angle_beta   90.00
_cell.angle_gamma   90.00
#
_symmetry.space_group_name_H-M   'P 1'
#
loop_
_entity.id
_entity.type
_entity.pdbx_description
1 polymer ?
#
loop_
_entity_poly.entity_id
_entity_poly.type
_entity_poly.pdbx_seq_one_letter_code
_entity_poly.pdbx_strand_id
1 'polypeptide(L)'
;MKTNLKMIVMSCLLVATFSNFAQATLTHHDCKYDGTVVVRDSALSSSYYVDGTKSTDLRVEKRSSGYYNITTGALNLDIRNKSNPGSASSSWYNFQAYCIEKTQSIKFGHNPSDTYGYGYDVVDLSGYNGISNSEVSFLGKLWANAFDISKTGAVQAAAFQALVWEMVYDSSNDLDDDNFDLYRNNTFTKDVYELAKDWTKNITDGIWTDSVELFVLKSDCSQDFITTVPEPSSMALALIGGMMLLGRGRRQRVA
;
A
#
# COMPACT_ATOMS: atom_id res chain seq x y z
N MET A 1 60.00 -70.06 -19.08
CA MET A 1 60.69 -68.76 -18.93
C MET A 1 59.67 -67.66 -19.21
N LYS A 2 59.46 -66.76 -18.24
CA LYS A 2 59.03 -65.36 -18.37
C LYS A 2 57.81 -65.01 -19.25
N THR A 3 56.72 -64.67 -18.56
CA THR A 3 55.85 -63.48 -18.69
C THR A 3 55.95 -62.59 -19.95
N ASN A 4 54.77 -62.20 -20.50
CA ASN A 4 54.30 -60.81 -20.75
C ASN A 4 53.01 -60.83 -21.60
N LEU A 5 51.84 -60.42 -21.08
CA LEU A 5 51.28 -59.05 -21.05
C LEU A 5 50.76 -58.56 -22.41
N LYS A 6 49.41 -58.46 -22.53
CA LYS A 6 48.57 -57.61 -23.40
C LYS A 6 47.18 -58.29 -23.46
N MET A 7 46.02 -57.67 -23.32
CA MET A 7 45.59 -56.28 -23.33
C MET A 7 44.15 -56.32 -22.77
N ILE A 8 43.91 -55.75 -21.58
CA ILE A 8 42.55 -55.65 -21.02
C ILE A 8 41.86 -54.52 -21.78
N VAL A 9 40.85 -54.87 -22.57
CA VAL A 9 39.93 -53.93 -23.22
C VAL A 9 39.04 -53.35 -22.13
N MET A 10 39.44 -52.18 -21.64
CA MET A 10 38.61 -51.35 -20.77
C MET A 10 37.63 -50.59 -21.65
N SER A 11 36.47 -51.21 -21.92
CA SER A 11 35.31 -50.51 -22.47
C SER A 11 34.82 -49.49 -21.44
N CYS A 12 35.30 -48.27 -21.57
CA CYS A 12 34.74 -47.09 -20.94
C CYS A 12 33.41 -46.80 -21.63
N LEU A 13 32.33 -47.41 -21.13
CA LEU A 13 30.98 -47.03 -21.52
C LEU A 13 30.72 -45.66 -20.89
N LEU A 14 30.90 -44.61 -21.70
CA LEU A 14 30.46 -43.25 -21.45
C LEU A 14 28.93 -43.27 -21.27
N VAL A 15 28.48 -43.43 -20.03
CA VAL A 15 27.14 -42.99 -19.63
C VAL A 15 27.23 -41.47 -19.55
N ALA A 16 26.95 -40.81 -20.68
CA ALA A 16 26.57 -39.41 -20.66
C ALA A 16 25.20 -39.32 -19.96
N THR A 17 25.20 -39.27 -18.64
CA THR A 17 24.08 -38.67 -17.92
C THR A 17 24.05 -37.22 -18.35
N PHE A 18 23.16 -36.89 -19.28
CA PHE A 18 22.67 -35.54 -19.43
C PHE A 18 21.99 -35.20 -18.11
N SER A 19 22.77 -34.69 -17.16
CA SER A 19 22.26 -33.93 -16.04
C SER A 19 21.54 -32.76 -16.67
N ASN A 20 20.22 -32.84 -16.76
CA ASN A 20 19.38 -31.68 -16.96
C ASN A 20 19.68 -30.76 -15.79
N PHE A 21 20.65 -29.87 -15.96
CA PHE A 21 20.71 -28.62 -15.24
C PHE A 21 19.43 -27.88 -15.66
N ALA A 22 18.32 -28.20 -15.00
CA ALA A 22 17.35 -27.18 -14.68
C ALA A 22 18.12 -26.17 -13.84
N GLN A 23 18.73 -25.19 -14.51
CA GLN A 23 19.01 -23.92 -13.89
C GLN A 23 17.68 -23.48 -13.30
N ALA A 24 17.53 -23.66 -11.99
CA ALA A 24 16.62 -22.86 -11.22
C ALA A 24 17.10 -21.43 -11.45
N THR A 25 16.57 -20.80 -12.48
CA THR A 25 16.60 -19.36 -12.60
C THR A 25 15.81 -18.89 -11.39
N LEU A 26 16.52 -18.66 -10.29
CA LEU A 26 16.08 -17.74 -9.26
C LEU A 26 15.91 -16.42 -9.99
N THR A 27 14.71 -16.23 -10.58
CA THR A 27 14.22 -14.91 -10.92
C THR A 27 14.25 -14.16 -9.61
N HIS A 28 15.32 -13.41 -9.39
CA HIS A 28 15.30 -12.32 -8.45
C HIS A 28 14.14 -11.46 -8.92
N HIS A 29 13.00 -11.57 -8.24
CA HIS A 29 11.85 -10.71 -8.50
C HIS A 29 12.35 -9.32 -8.14
N ASP A 30 12.72 -8.55 -9.15
CA ASP A 30 13.19 -7.19 -8.98
C ASP A 30 11.94 -6.32 -8.96
N CYS A 31 11.22 -6.40 -7.85
CA CYS A 31 9.85 -5.86 -7.70
C CYS A 31 9.75 -4.35 -7.82
N LYS A 32 10.89 -3.69 -8.05
CA LYS A 32 10.98 -2.28 -8.40
C LYS A 32 10.11 -1.92 -9.60
N TYR A 33 9.78 -2.90 -10.45
CA TYR A 33 9.02 -2.68 -11.68
C TYR A 33 7.78 -3.55 -11.83
N ASP A 34 7.33 -4.32 -10.86
CA ASP A 34 6.12 -5.15 -11.03
C ASP A 34 4.84 -4.33 -10.85
N GLY A 35 3.79 -4.60 -11.63
CA GLY A 35 2.50 -3.90 -11.55
C GLY A 35 2.24 -2.78 -12.58
N THR A 36 1.06 -2.17 -12.49
CA THR A 36 0.53 -1.19 -13.46
C THR A 36 0.92 0.26 -13.18
N VAL A 37 1.22 0.59 -11.93
CA VAL A 37 1.63 1.93 -11.48
C VAL A 37 2.95 1.90 -10.74
N VAL A 38 3.56 3.07 -10.60
CA VAL A 38 4.80 3.27 -9.85
C VAL A 38 4.54 4.32 -8.77
N VAL A 39 4.96 4.03 -7.54
CA VAL A 39 4.78 4.88 -6.35
C VAL A 39 6.13 5.23 -5.74
N ARG A 40 6.26 6.46 -5.22
CA ARG A 40 7.47 6.93 -4.51
C ARG A 40 7.13 7.95 -3.43
N ASP A 41 8.13 8.31 -2.63
CA ASP A 41 8.07 9.49 -1.74
C ASP A 41 7.80 10.76 -2.57
N SER A 42 6.96 11.66 -2.06
CA SER A 42 6.64 12.89 -2.76
C SER A 42 7.83 13.84 -2.76
N ALA A 43 8.14 14.40 -3.93
CA ALA A 43 9.20 15.42 -4.03
C ALA A 43 8.88 16.72 -3.27
N LEU A 44 7.65 16.86 -2.76
CA LEU A 44 7.15 18.05 -2.09
C LEU A 44 7.41 18.06 -0.58
N SER A 45 7.88 16.95 0.02
CA SER A 45 8.07 16.84 1.47
C SER A 45 9.44 16.29 1.85
N SER A 46 9.94 16.67 3.04
CA SER A 46 11.16 16.12 3.64
C SER A 46 10.92 14.77 4.31
N SER A 47 9.79 14.14 4.04
CA SER A 47 9.39 12.81 4.50
C SER A 47 8.17 12.37 3.70
N TYR A 48 7.95 11.08 3.55
CA TYR A 48 6.70 10.55 3.01
C TYR A 48 5.51 10.69 3.96
N TYR A 49 5.68 11.25 5.16
CA TYR A 49 4.57 11.62 6.05
C TYR A 49 4.13 13.06 5.82
N VAL A 50 2.82 13.31 5.89
CA VAL A 50 2.28 14.66 6.03
C VAL A 50 2.79 15.28 7.33
N ASP A 51 3.24 16.53 7.27
CA ASP A 51 3.82 17.25 8.40
C ASP A 51 2.91 17.20 9.64
N GLY A 52 3.50 16.88 10.80
CA GLY A 52 2.78 16.79 12.07
C GLY A 52 1.93 15.54 12.29
N THR A 53 1.81 14.66 11.29
CA THR A 53 1.00 13.43 11.41
C THR A 53 1.79 12.21 11.89
N LYS A 54 3.12 12.24 11.77
CA LYS A 54 3.98 11.11 12.14
C LYS A 54 4.01 10.89 13.66
N SER A 55 3.81 9.66 14.11
CA SER A 55 4.09 9.21 15.48
C SER A 55 4.74 7.83 15.48
N THR A 56 5.63 7.59 16.43
CA THR A 56 6.25 6.28 16.71
C THR A 56 5.70 5.62 17.97
N ASP A 57 4.69 6.22 18.59
CA ASP A 57 4.26 5.87 19.95
C ASP A 57 2.98 5.03 19.96
N LEU A 58 2.42 4.72 18.79
CA LEU A 58 1.29 3.81 18.71
C LEU A 58 1.77 2.41 19.05
N ARG A 59 1.11 1.75 20.00
CA ARG A 59 1.58 0.49 20.57
C ARG A 59 0.54 -0.60 20.34
N VAL A 60 0.89 -1.59 19.54
CA VAL A 60 -0.04 -2.63 19.06
C VAL A 60 0.48 -4.03 19.38
N GLU A 61 -0.41 -5.01 19.51
CA GLU A 61 0.00 -6.37 19.82
C GLU A 61 0.67 -7.07 18.62
N LYS A 62 1.72 -7.84 18.91
CA LYS A 62 2.20 -8.92 18.06
C LYS A 62 1.70 -10.23 18.67
N ARG A 63 0.82 -10.95 17.97
CA ARG A 63 0.15 -12.26 18.27
C ARG A 63 0.96 -13.32 19.05
N SER A 64 2.26 -13.14 19.28
CA SER A 64 3.11 -14.07 20.04
C SER A 64 4.32 -13.42 20.77
N SER A 65 4.45 -12.09 20.83
CA SER A 65 5.64 -11.43 21.41
C SER A 65 5.33 -10.20 22.27
N GLY A 66 4.06 -9.98 22.63
CA GLY A 66 3.60 -8.80 23.35
C GLY A 66 3.52 -7.56 22.45
N TYR A 67 3.48 -6.39 23.09
CA TYR A 67 3.23 -5.13 22.41
C TYR A 67 4.50 -4.45 21.90
N TYR A 68 4.42 -3.85 20.71
CA TYR A 68 5.51 -3.08 20.10
C TYR A 68 5.02 -1.74 19.58
N ASN A 69 5.95 -0.81 19.47
CA ASN A 69 5.70 0.50 18.90
C ASN A 69 5.74 0.42 17.37
N ILE A 70 4.72 0.95 16.71
CA ILE A 70 4.60 1.03 15.26
C ILE A 70 4.51 2.51 14.84
N THR A 71 5.14 2.82 13.70
CA THR A 71 5.08 4.17 13.15
C THR A 71 3.78 4.35 12.39
N THR A 72 3.08 5.44 12.65
CA THR A 72 1.84 5.83 11.98
C THR A 72 1.94 7.26 11.46
N GLY A 73 1.07 7.62 10.52
CA GLY A 73 0.96 8.94 9.95
C GLY A 73 0.27 8.89 8.59
N ALA A 74 -0.30 10.03 8.17
CA ALA A 74 -0.83 10.15 6.82
C ALA A 74 0.34 10.19 5.84
N LEU A 75 0.27 9.41 4.77
CA LEU A 75 1.34 9.38 3.77
C LEU A 75 1.10 10.44 2.70
N ASN A 76 2.18 11.02 2.19
CA ASN A 76 2.21 11.95 1.08
C ASN A 76 3.15 11.40 0.00
N LEU A 77 2.57 10.86 -1.08
CA LEU A 77 3.26 10.05 -2.06
C LEU A 77 3.04 10.59 -3.47
N ASP A 78 3.89 10.18 -4.41
CA ASP A 78 3.66 10.42 -5.83
C ASP A 78 3.36 9.09 -6.54
N ILE A 79 2.39 9.10 -7.46
CA ILE A 79 2.00 7.97 -8.31
C ILE A 79 2.06 8.34 -9.78
N ARG A 80 2.40 7.38 -10.64
CA ARG A 80 2.22 7.51 -12.10
C ARG A 80 1.96 6.14 -12.73
N ASN A 81 1.36 6.14 -13.93
CA ASN A 81 1.29 4.92 -14.74
C ASN A 81 2.68 4.44 -15.11
N LYS A 82 2.92 3.14 -15.01
CA LYS A 82 4.16 2.56 -15.51
C LYS A 82 4.26 2.82 -17.02
N SER A 83 5.41 3.33 -17.44
CA SER A 83 5.68 3.61 -18.86
C SER A 83 6.46 2.45 -19.47
N ASN A 84 6.08 2.01 -20.67
CA ASN A 84 6.87 1.04 -21.42
C ASN A 84 8.26 1.63 -21.73
N PRO A 85 9.32 0.81 -21.79
CA PRO A 85 10.63 1.26 -22.24
C PRO A 85 10.53 1.98 -23.60
N GLY A 86 11.07 3.19 -23.69
CA GLY A 86 11.02 4.01 -24.91
C GLY A 86 9.78 4.89 -25.08
N SER A 87 8.78 4.79 -24.20
CA SER A 87 7.66 5.72 -24.14
C SER A 87 8.01 7.00 -23.37
N ALA A 88 7.35 8.11 -23.71
CA ALA A 88 7.42 9.32 -22.88
C ALA A 88 6.93 9.01 -21.46
N SER A 89 7.67 9.49 -20.44
CA SER A 89 7.31 9.24 -19.05
C SER A 89 6.00 9.94 -18.69
N SER A 90 5.06 9.20 -18.09
CA SER A 90 3.86 9.76 -17.47
C SER A 90 4.23 10.79 -16.38
N SER A 91 3.37 11.81 -16.23
CA SER A 91 3.51 12.80 -15.16
C SER A 91 3.23 12.16 -13.80
N TRP A 92 3.94 12.62 -12.78
CA TRP A 92 3.68 12.25 -11.39
C TRP A 92 2.49 13.03 -10.85
N TYR A 93 1.64 12.34 -10.09
CA TYR A 93 0.52 12.92 -9.36
C TYR A 93 0.74 12.69 -7.89
N ASN A 94 0.57 13.74 -7.10
CA ASN A 94 0.60 13.62 -5.65
C ASN A 94 -0.71 13.00 -5.15
N PHE A 95 -0.61 12.11 -4.18
CA PHE A 95 -1.74 11.52 -3.49
C PHE A 95 -1.39 11.23 -2.03
N GLN A 96 -2.43 10.98 -1.25
CA GLN A 96 -2.30 10.66 0.16
C GLN A 96 -2.86 9.27 0.43
N ALA A 97 -2.23 8.55 1.35
CA ALA A 97 -2.51 7.14 1.60
C ALA A 97 -2.30 6.76 3.07
N TYR A 98 -2.76 5.56 3.44
CA TYR A 98 -2.41 4.89 4.70
C TYR A 98 -1.90 3.48 4.41
N CYS A 99 -1.12 2.93 5.33
CA CYS A 99 -0.64 1.55 5.24
C CYS A 99 -1.78 0.57 5.47
N ILE A 100 -1.84 -0.53 4.72
CA ILE A 100 -2.81 -1.60 4.99
C ILE A 100 -2.21 -2.65 5.93
N GLU A 101 -0.91 -2.89 5.83
CA GLU A 101 -0.27 -3.95 6.61
C GLU A 101 0.49 -3.42 7.82
N LYS A 102 0.45 -4.15 8.93
CA LYS A 102 1.15 -3.77 10.18
C LYS A 102 2.65 -4.04 10.13
N THR A 103 3.05 -5.13 9.47
CA THR A 103 4.41 -5.67 9.58
C THR A 103 5.26 -5.40 8.34
N GLN A 104 4.63 -5.08 7.20
CA GLN A 104 5.36 -4.76 5.99
C GLN A 104 5.91 -3.33 6.07
N SER A 105 7.14 -3.13 5.62
CA SER A 105 7.77 -1.80 5.62
C SER A 105 7.72 -1.20 4.22
N ILE A 106 7.58 0.12 4.16
CA ILE A 106 7.78 0.90 2.92
C ILE A 106 9.24 0.71 2.48
N LYS A 107 9.46 0.30 1.22
CA LYS A 107 10.81 0.02 0.70
C LYS A 107 11.45 1.16 -0.09
N PHE A 108 10.69 2.17 -0.52
CA PHE A 108 11.30 3.37 -1.07
C PHE A 108 11.94 4.22 0.03
N GLY A 109 13.11 4.77 -0.27
CA GLY A 109 13.97 5.47 0.67
C GLY A 109 13.83 6.99 0.63
N HIS A 110 14.27 7.64 1.70
CA HIS A 110 14.40 9.10 1.79
C HIS A 110 15.83 9.53 1.39
N ASN A 111 16.15 9.57 0.09
CA ASN A 111 17.40 10.16 -0.43
C ASN A 111 17.31 10.45 -1.94
N PRO A 112 18.17 11.33 -2.51
CA PRO A 112 17.77 12.31 -3.50
C PRO A 112 17.23 11.62 -4.75
N SER A 113 15.95 11.85 -5.02
CA SER A 113 15.23 11.27 -6.14
C SER A 113 15.22 9.73 -6.12
N ASP A 114 14.28 9.14 -5.37
CA ASP A 114 13.74 7.84 -5.76
C ASP A 114 12.98 8.03 -7.08
N THR A 115 13.75 8.26 -8.15
CA THR A 115 13.31 8.61 -9.50
C THR A 115 12.45 7.49 -10.09
N TYR A 116 12.63 6.29 -9.54
CA TYR A 116 12.14 5.05 -10.10
C TYR A 116 10.96 4.48 -9.31
N GLY A 117 10.80 4.79 -8.03
CA GLY A 117 9.72 4.28 -7.19
C GLY A 117 9.68 2.75 -7.10
N TYR A 118 8.58 2.23 -6.59
CA TYR A 118 8.25 0.80 -6.54
C TYR A 118 6.98 0.56 -7.33
N GLY A 119 6.89 -0.61 -7.94
CA GLY A 119 5.75 -1.00 -8.73
C GLY A 119 4.61 -1.55 -7.85
N TYR A 120 3.39 -1.22 -8.24
CA TYR A 120 2.15 -1.60 -7.56
C TYR A 120 1.07 -1.97 -8.58
N ASP A 121 0.22 -2.92 -8.21
CA ASP A 121 -1.07 -3.14 -8.88
C ASP A 121 -2.15 -2.32 -8.18
N VAL A 122 -3.05 -1.74 -8.96
CA VAL A 122 -4.23 -1.05 -8.43
C VAL A 122 -5.39 -2.04 -8.42
N VAL A 123 -5.94 -2.31 -7.24
CA VAL A 123 -7.09 -3.21 -7.07
C VAL A 123 -8.18 -2.50 -6.28
N ASP A 124 -9.44 -2.82 -6.55
CA ASP A 124 -10.55 -2.36 -5.71
C ASP A 124 -10.39 -2.92 -4.29
N LEU A 125 -10.73 -2.14 -3.27
CA LEU A 125 -10.63 -2.60 -1.88
C LEU A 125 -11.46 -3.86 -1.63
N SER A 126 -12.61 -4.01 -2.30
CA SER A 126 -13.45 -5.22 -2.25
C SER A 126 -12.78 -6.46 -2.85
N GLY A 127 -11.72 -6.29 -3.64
CA GLY A 127 -10.88 -7.37 -4.15
C GLY A 127 -9.67 -7.68 -3.28
N TYR A 128 -9.46 -6.96 -2.16
CA TYR A 128 -8.38 -7.24 -1.23
C TYR A 128 -8.69 -8.50 -0.41
N ASN A 129 -7.70 -9.37 -0.22
CA ASN A 129 -7.93 -10.62 0.49
C ASN A 129 -8.13 -10.37 1.99
N GLY A 130 -9.16 -10.98 2.57
CA GLY A 130 -9.41 -10.92 4.01
C GLY A 130 -10.27 -9.75 4.47
N ILE A 131 -10.86 -8.99 3.55
CA ILE A 131 -11.82 -7.93 3.88
C ILE A 131 -13.25 -8.27 3.41
N SER A 132 -14.25 -7.99 4.25
CA SER A 132 -15.67 -8.18 3.97
C SER A 132 -16.32 -6.93 3.37
N ASN A 133 -17.49 -7.08 2.73
CA ASN A 133 -18.23 -5.93 2.20
C ASN A 133 -18.64 -4.91 3.28
N SER A 134 -18.87 -5.37 4.52
CA SER A 134 -19.15 -4.50 5.66
C SER A 134 -17.93 -3.66 6.05
N GLU A 135 -16.74 -4.27 6.08
CA GLU A 135 -15.47 -3.57 6.36
C GLU A 135 -15.12 -2.59 5.23
N VAL A 136 -15.31 -2.96 3.96
CA VAL A 136 -15.17 -2.05 2.80
C VAL A 136 -16.09 -0.83 2.96
N SER A 137 -17.36 -1.06 3.32
CA SER A 137 -18.34 0.02 3.56
C SER A 137 -17.94 0.89 4.75
N PHE A 138 -17.44 0.30 5.83
CA PHE A 138 -16.94 1.03 6.99
C PHE A 138 -15.75 1.92 6.61
N LEU A 139 -14.75 1.38 5.92
CA LEU A 139 -13.57 2.14 5.50
C LEU A 139 -13.93 3.25 4.49
N GLY A 140 -14.86 2.98 3.57
CA GLY A 140 -15.38 4.00 2.65
C GLY A 140 -16.00 5.19 3.38
N LYS A 141 -16.77 4.94 4.45
CA LYS A 141 -17.34 5.99 5.31
C LYS A 141 -16.30 6.68 6.17
N LEU A 142 -15.38 5.91 6.78
CA LEU A 142 -14.27 6.46 7.55
C LEU A 142 -13.46 7.44 6.69
N TRP A 143 -13.14 7.05 5.46
CA TRP A 143 -12.39 7.90 4.55
C TRP A 143 -13.17 9.16 4.17
N ALA A 144 -14.43 9.03 3.78
CA ALA A 144 -15.24 10.18 3.35
C ALA A 144 -15.40 11.24 4.45
N ASN A 145 -15.42 10.84 5.73
CA ASN A 145 -15.77 11.73 6.84
C ASN A 145 -14.56 12.14 7.71
N ALA A 146 -13.57 11.26 7.88
CA ALA A 146 -12.45 11.48 8.80
C ALA A 146 -11.11 11.77 8.10
N PHE A 147 -10.97 11.55 6.80
CA PHE A 147 -9.68 11.66 6.13
C PHE A 147 -9.08 13.08 6.18
N ASP A 148 -9.88 14.13 6.06
CA ASP A 148 -9.35 15.49 6.20
C ASP A 148 -8.93 15.82 7.63
N ILE A 149 -9.65 15.28 8.62
CA ILE A 149 -9.35 15.43 10.05
C ILE A 149 -8.10 14.61 10.42
N SER A 150 -7.90 13.43 9.81
CA SER A 150 -6.78 12.55 10.10
C SER A 150 -5.42 13.20 9.82
N LYS A 151 -5.39 14.23 8.96
CA LYS A 151 -4.18 14.95 8.58
C LYS A 151 -3.83 16.13 9.50
N THR A 152 -4.66 16.43 10.51
CA THR A 152 -4.45 17.62 11.36
C THR A 152 -3.48 17.38 12.52
N GLY A 153 -3.07 16.12 12.77
CA GLY A 153 -2.17 15.81 13.85
C GLY A 153 -1.90 14.31 14.02
N ALA A 154 -0.92 14.01 14.86
CA ALA A 154 -0.44 12.64 15.08
C ALA A 154 -1.49 11.70 15.69
N VAL A 155 -2.32 12.20 16.62
CA VAL A 155 -3.40 11.40 17.22
C VAL A 155 -4.46 11.06 16.18
N GLN A 156 -4.86 12.04 15.37
CA GLN A 156 -5.88 11.85 14.34
C GLN A 156 -5.40 10.89 13.25
N ALA A 157 -4.13 10.99 12.83
CA ALA A 157 -3.57 10.07 11.86
C ALA A 157 -3.43 8.64 12.41
N ALA A 158 -3.02 8.51 13.67
CA ALA A 158 -2.90 7.22 14.32
C ALA A 158 -4.26 6.55 14.57
N ALA A 159 -5.30 7.31 14.91
CA ALA A 159 -6.68 6.80 15.02
C ALA A 159 -7.21 6.30 13.68
N PHE A 160 -6.94 7.03 12.60
CA PHE A 160 -7.32 6.59 11.25
C PHE A 160 -6.59 5.29 10.87
N GLN A 161 -5.27 5.26 11.08
CA GLN A 161 -4.44 4.08 10.80
C GLN A 161 -4.84 2.86 11.64
N ALA A 162 -5.20 3.06 12.91
CA ALA A 162 -5.67 2.00 13.80
C ALA A 162 -6.98 1.39 13.28
N LEU A 163 -7.95 2.20 12.85
CA LEU A 163 -9.20 1.69 12.28
C LEU A 163 -9.01 0.99 10.93
N VAL A 164 -8.04 1.44 10.11
CA VAL A 164 -7.67 0.69 8.90
C VAL A 164 -7.18 -0.71 9.26
N TRP A 165 -6.31 -0.84 10.26
CA TRP A 165 -5.81 -2.14 10.69
C TRP A 165 -6.85 -2.98 11.42
N GLU A 166 -7.74 -2.37 12.18
CA GLU A 166 -8.89 -3.03 12.78
C GLU A 166 -9.71 -3.74 11.69
N MET A 167 -10.17 -3.02 10.67
CA MET A 167 -11.02 -3.60 9.62
C MET A 167 -10.30 -4.63 8.74
N VAL A 168 -8.97 -4.59 8.65
CA VAL A 168 -8.18 -5.48 7.78
C VAL A 168 -7.79 -6.76 8.50
N TYR A 169 -7.51 -6.67 9.81
CA TYR A 169 -7.02 -7.81 10.59
C TYR A 169 -8.08 -8.42 11.48
N ASP A 170 -9.08 -7.64 11.86
CA ASP A 170 -10.17 -8.03 12.73
C ASP A 170 -11.54 -8.01 12.05
N SER A 171 -12.43 -8.83 12.59
CA SER A 171 -13.83 -8.92 12.18
C SER A 171 -14.78 -8.26 13.18
N SER A 172 -14.30 -7.99 14.40
CA SER A 172 -14.97 -7.14 15.38
C SER A 172 -14.43 -5.71 15.29
N ASN A 173 -15.26 -4.76 15.72
CA ASN A 173 -14.89 -3.35 15.82
C ASN A 173 -14.56 -3.00 17.29
N ASP A 174 -13.77 -3.85 17.94
CA ASP A 174 -13.23 -3.66 19.27
C ASP A 174 -11.69 -3.61 19.21
N LEU A 175 -11.15 -2.39 19.26
CA LEU A 175 -9.71 -2.06 19.24
C LEU A 175 -8.87 -2.69 20.38
N ASP A 176 -9.41 -3.65 21.12
CA ASP A 176 -8.95 -4.20 22.38
C ASP A 176 -8.81 -5.74 22.36
N ASP A 177 -9.08 -6.44 21.25
CA ASP A 177 -9.08 -7.91 21.21
C ASP A 177 -8.56 -8.51 19.89
N ASP A 178 -8.48 -9.83 19.86
CA ASP A 178 -8.28 -10.68 18.69
C ASP A 178 -6.99 -10.41 17.89
N ASN A 179 -7.10 -9.87 16.68
CA ASN A 179 -6.01 -9.80 15.72
C ASN A 179 -5.39 -8.42 15.66
N PHE A 180 -6.10 -7.41 16.14
CA PHE A 180 -5.61 -6.06 16.35
C PHE A 180 -5.97 -5.54 17.75
N ASP A 181 -4.99 -5.58 18.66
CA ASP A 181 -5.13 -4.98 19.98
C ASP A 181 -4.27 -3.70 20.09
N LEU A 182 -4.93 -2.58 20.41
CA LEU A 182 -4.32 -1.30 20.72
C LEU A 182 -4.03 -1.16 22.22
N TYR A 183 -2.74 -1.16 22.57
CA TYR A 183 -2.32 -1.10 23.97
C TYR A 183 -2.32 0.32 24.54
N ARG A 184 -3.28 0.59 25.41
CA ARG A 184 -3.58 1.91 26.00
C ARG A 184 -2.73 2.27 27.23
N ASN A 185 -1.41 2.16 27.12
CA ASN A 185 -0.52 2.30 28.29
C ASN A 185 0.06 3.71 28.49
N ASN A 186 -0.20 4.63 27.58
CA ASN A 186 0.25 6.02 27.66
C ASN A 186 -0.84 6.98 27.16
N THR A 187 -0.68 8.29 27.39
CA THR A 187 -1.66 9.30 26.99
C THR A 187 -1.95 9.27 25.49
N PHE A 188 -0.92 9.19 24.65
CA PHE A 188 -1.09 9.16 23.20
C PHE A 188 -1.96 7.98 22.74
N THR A 189 -1.66 6.76 23.18
CA THR A 189 -2.46 5.56 22.83
C THR A 189 -3.90 5.61 23.36
N LYS A 190 -4.13 6.29 24.49
CA LYS A 190 -5.48 6.51 25.04
C LYS A 190 -6.27 7.50 24.18
N ASP A 191 -5.65 8.61 23.82
CA ASP A 191 -6.29 9.62 22.96
C ASP A 191 -6.62 9.04 21.57
N VAL A 192 -5.74 8.19 21.03
CA VAL A 192 -5.99 7.47 19.78
C VAL A 192 -7.19 6.53 19.90
N TYR A 193 -7.26 5.76 20.99
CA TYR A 193 -8.36 4.82 21.24
C TYR A 193 -9.71 5.53 21.36
N GLU A 194 -9.78 6.60 22.17
CA GLU A 194 -11.03 7.35 22.34
C GLU A 194 -11.50 7.97 21.01
N LEU A 195 -10.58 8.57 20.25
CA LEU A 195 -10.92 9.16 18.95
C LEU A 195 -11.39 8.10 17.94
N ALA A 196 -10.70 6.97 17.87
CA ALA A 196 -11.07 5.87 16.98
C ALA A 196 -12.46 5.30 17.34
N LYS A 197 -12.78 5.19 18.64
CA LYS A 197 -14.11 4.78 19.09
C LYS A 197 -15.20 5.78 18.75
N ASP A 198 -14.93 7.07 18.91
CA ASP A 198 -15.89 8.10 18.54
C ASP A 198 -16.20 8.05 17.03
N TRP A 199 -15.19 7.80 16.19
CA TRP A 199 -15.38 7.64 14.75
C TRP A 199 -16.15 6.37 14.39
N THR A 200 -15.81 5.23 15.00
CA THR A 200 -16.58 4.00 14.87
C THR A 200 -18.04 4.22 15.24
N LYS A 201 -18.30 4.89 16.38
CA LYS A 201 -19.65 5.22 16.84
C LYS A 201 -20.40 6.09 15.84
N ASN A 202 -19.77 7.14 15.28
CA ASN A 202 -20.41 7.97 14.27
C ASN A 202 -20.84 7.17 13.03
N ILE A 203 -20.06 6.17 12.63
CA ILE A 203 -20.39 5.28 11.51
C ILE A 203 -21.52 4.31 11.90
N THR A 204 -21.43 3.66 13.06
CA THR A 204 -22.41 2.64 13.49
C THR A 204 -23.77 3.23 13.86
N ASP A 205 -23.77 4.45 14.40
CA ASP A 205 -25.00 5.19 14.76
C ASP A 205 -25.64 5.88 13.54
N GLY A 206 -25.01 5.78 12.35
CA GLY A 206 -25.52 6.36 11.12
C GLY A 206 -25.40 7.89 11.03
N ILE A 207 -24.51 8.49 11.83
CA ILE A 207 -24.18 9.93 11.77
C ILE A 207 -23.31 10.21 10.53
N TRP A 208 -22.32 9.36 10.29
CA TRP A 208 -21.46 9.42 9.10
C TRP A 208 -22.00 8.50 8.01
N THR A 209 -22.63 9.12 7.01
CA THR A 209 -23.31 8.40 5.92
C THR A 209 -22.59 8.49 4.59
N ASP A 210 -21.81 9.56 4.38
CA ASP A 210 -21.04 9.74 3.15
C ASP A 210 -20.01 8.61 3.02
N SER A 211 -19.79 8.13 1.80
CA SER A 211 -18.85 7.06 1.51
C SER A 211 -18.16 7.33 0.18
N VAL A 212 -16.89 6.93 0.09
CA VAL A 212 -16.10 6.96 -1.13
C VAL A 212 -15.69 5.55 -1.54
N GLU A 213 -15.42 5.37 -2.82
CA GLU A 213 -14.77 4.16 -3.33
C GLU A 213 -13.28 4.19 -2.98
N LEU A 214 -12.75 3.04 -2.58
CA LEU A 214 -11.37 2.88 -2.13
C LEU A 214 -10.65 1.82 -2.96
N PHE A 215 -9.37 2.09 -3.17
CA PHE A 215 -8.45 1.24 -3.91
C PHE A 215 -7.29 0.86 -3.00
N VAL A 216 -6.70 -0.28 -3.32
CA VAL A 216 -5.45 -0.75 -2.75
C VAL A 216 -4.36 -0.69 -3.82
N LEU A 217 -3.25 -0.05 -3.47
CA LEU A 217 -1.99 -0.20 -4.18
C LEU A 217 -1.29 -1.40 -3.57
N LYS A 218 -1.31 -2.53 -4.28
CA LYS A 218 -0.75 -3.80 -3.82
C LYS A 218 0.66 -4.02 -4.35
N SER A 219 1.59 -4.43 -3.49
CA SER A 219 2.96 -4.80 -3.87
C SER A 219 3.46 -5.99 -3.06
N ASP A 220 4.01 -6.99 -3.76
CA ASP A 220 4.61 -8.16 -3.10
C ASP A 220 5.89 -7.82 -2.32
N CYS A 221 6.42 -6.61 -2.48
CA CYS A 221 7.76 -6.26 -2.00
C CYS A 221 7.84 -4.98 -1.19
N SER A 222 6.77 -4.19 -1.12
CA SER A 222 6.68 -2.96 -0.34
C SER A 222 5.29 -2.84 0.27
N GLN A 223 5.17 -2.07 1.35
CA GLN A 223 3.90 -1.76 2.03
C GLN A 223 2.75 -1.51 1.05
N ASP A 224 1.67 -2.27 1.22
CA ASP A 224 0.37 -2.03 0.59
C ASP A 224 -0.27 -0.73 1.10
N PHE A 225 -0.90 0.03 0.21
CA PHE A 225 -1.53 1.31 0.56
C PHE A 225 -3.01 1.35 0.22
N ILE A 226 -3.81 1.96 1.10
CA ILE A 226 -5.21 2.29 0.83
C ILE A 226 -5.33 3.76 0.39
N THR A 227 -6.12 4.04 -0.65
CA THR A 227 -6.28 5.36 -1.26
C THR A 227 -7.63 5.52 -1.98
N THR A 228 -7.98 6.77 -2.34
CA THR A 228 -9.11 7.11 -3.23
C THR A 228 -8.70 7.34 -4.67
N VAL A 229 -7.42 7.21 -5.00
CA VAL A 229 -6.92 7.49 -6.35
C VAL A 229 -7.06 6.26 -7.26
N PRO A 230 -8.04 6.23 -8.19
CA PRO A 230 -8.02 5.27 -9.28
C PRO A 230 -6.86 5.59 -10.23
N GLU A 231 -6.41 4.60 -10.99
CA GLU A 231 -5.24 4.67 -11.88
C GLU A 231 -5.02 6.05 -12.53
N PRO A 232 -3.79 6.62 -12.54
CA PRO A 232 -3.51 7.98 -13.04
C PRO A 232 -4.04 8.32 -14.45
N SER A 233 -4.28 7.32 -15.29
CA SER A 233 -4.93 7.47 -16.61
C SER A 233 -6.37 8.01 -16.49
N SER A 234 -7.13 7.54 -15.51
CA SER A 234 -8.50 7.97 -15.23
C SER A 234 -8.55 9.43 -14.77
N MET A 235 -7.57 9.87 -13.97
CA MET A 235 -7.43 11.27 -13.55
C MET A 235 -7.12 12.20 -14.72
N ALA A 236 -6.20 11.80 -15.60
CA ALA A 236 -5.88 12.58 -16.80
C ALA A 236 -7.10 12.77 -17.71
N LEU A 237 -7.90 11.71 -17.89
CA LEU A 237 -9.14 11.78 -18.66
C LEU A 237 -10.22 12.62 -17.97
N ALA A 238 -10.34 12.55 -16.64
CA ALA A 238 -11.28 13.39 -15.89
C ALA A 238 -10.94 14.88 -16.01
N LEU A 239 -9.66 15.25 -15.92
CA LEU A 239 -9.20 16.62 -16.08
C LEU A 239 -9.40 17.13 -17.52
N ILE A 240 -9.07 16.31 -18.52
CA ILE A 240 -9.27 16.66 -19.94
C ILE A 240 -10.78 16.76 -20.26
N GLY A 241 -11.59 15.81 -19.79
CA GLY A 241 -13.03 15.80 -19.98
C GLY A 241 -13.72 16.99 -19.30
N GLY A 242 -13.32 17.35 -18.08
CA GLY A 242 -13.82 18.52 -17.37
C GLY A 242 -13.52 19.83 -18.10
N MET A 243 -12.32 19.98 -18.67
CA MET A 243 -11.95 21.16 -19.46
C MET A 243 -12.74 21.28 -20.78
N MET A 244 -13.04 20.15 -21.44
CA MET A 244 -13.86 20.15 -22.66
C MET A 244 -15.31 20.59 -22.41
N LEU A 245 -15.87 20.30 -21.24
CA LEU A 245 -17.23 20.71 -20.87
C LEU A 245 -17.30 22.23 -20.56
N LEU A 246 -16.27 22.79 -19.92
CA LEU A 246 -16.18 24.23 -19.64
C LEU A 246 -15.96 25.07 -20.92
N GLY A 247 -15.37 24.48 -21.97
CA GLY A 247 -15.17 25.14 -23.27
C GLY A 247 -16.43 25.24 -24.14
N ARG A 248 -17.43 24.38 -23.94
CA ARG A 248 -18.66 24.36 -24.77
C ARG A 248 -19.74 25.35 -24.32
N GLY A 249 -19.68 25.86 -23.09
CA GLY A 249 -20.68 26.79 -22.53
C GLY A 249 -20.56 28.25 -22.96
N ARG A 250 -19.47 28.65 -23.66
CA ARG A 250 -19.23 30.06 -24.03
C ARG A 250 -19.69 30.46 -25.44
N ARG A 251 -20.34 29.58 -26.20
CA ARG A 251 -20.79 29.88 -27.58
C ARG A 251 -22.27 30.21 -27.75
N GLN A 252 -23.01 30.46 -26.68
CA GLN A 252 -24.40 30.92 -26.80
C GLN A 252 -24.66 32.16 -25.94
N ARG A 253 -24.33 33.34 -26.50
CA ARG A 253 -24.99 34.64 -26.26
C ARG A 253 -24.34 35.72 -27.14
N VAL A 254 -24.58 35.64 -28.45
CA VAL A 254 -24.65 36.82 -29.33
C VAL A 254 -25.68 36.50 -30.42
N ALA A 255 -26.62 37.44 -30.61
CA ALA A 255 -27.83 37.44 -31.45
C ALA A 255 -29.06 36.75 -30.84
#